data_AF-A0A432JQY1-F1
#
_entry.id   AF-A0A432JQY1-F1
#
_cell.length_a   1.000
_cell.length_b   1.000
_cell.length_c   1.000
_cell.angle_alpha   90.00
_cell.angle_beta   90.00
_cell.angle_gamma   90.00
#
_symmetry.space_group_name_H-M   'P 1'
#
loop_
_entity.id
_entity.type
_entity.pdbx_description
1 polymer ?
#
loop_
_entity_poly.entity_id
_entity_poly.type
_entity_poly.pdbx_seq_one_letter_code
_entity_poly.pdbx_strand_id
1 'polypeptide(L)'
;MNRVGRNTAQPGEIIDRSAAVEFKSDGRTIRAQQGDTIASALYAAGINAFSRSFKYHRPRGLLCAAGHCPNCLVTVDGEPNVRACTRPVAPGMKVQHQNAWPSLRWDFLSILDRFHWLMPVGFYYKALHRPKLLWLLARGVIRRVGGLGRIDIDRVPETKFHHRSQHADVAVVGGGPAGMAAALAAADQGSRIVLIDDQPQLGGHLRFDQQTYDSVPGFQGKTGVEIARAMAQSVAESDSIKVMSNATVFGLYQDKLLWLLARGVIRRVGGLGRIDIDRVP
;
A
#
# COMPACT_ATOMS: atom_id res chain seq x y z
N MET A 1 19.30 16.36 14.73
CA MET A 1 18.48 15.53 13.82
C MET A 1 18.25 14.21 14.53
N ASN A 2 17.01 13.90 14.92
CA ASN A 2 16.69 12.61 15.52
C ASN A 2 17.11 11.51 14.52
N ARG A 3 18.02 10.63 14.96
CA ARG A 3 18.52 9.53 14.14
C ARG A 3 17.37 8.54 13.99
N VAL A 4 16.78 8.50 12.81
CA VAL A 4 15.82 7.45 12.45
C VAL A 4 16.64 6.18 12.21
N GLY A 5 16.23 5.06 12.79
CA GLY A 5 16.94 3.79 12.69
C GLY A 5 16.05 2.63 13.11
N ARG A 6 16.55 1.41 12.94
CA ARG A 6 15.84 0.20 13.35
C ARG A 6 15.85 0.09 14.88
N ASN A 7 14.67 -0.09 15.46
CA ASN A 7 14.54 -0.38 16.88
C ASN A 7 15.00 -1.82 17.20
N THR A 8 15.21 -2.09 18.49
CA THR A 8 15.29 -3.46 19.03
C THR A 8 14.03 -4.25 18.69
N ALA A 9 14.10 -5.58 18.81
CA ALA A 9 12.98 -6.46 18.52
C ALA A 9 11.71 -6.00 19.25
N GLN A 10 10.61 -5.86 18.51
CA GLN A 10 9.32 -5.45 19.05
C GLN A 10 8.30 -6.60 18.98
N PRO A 11 7.40 -6.73 19.98
CA PRO A 11 6.28 -7.66 19.88
C PRO A 11 5.46 -7.39 18.62
N GLY A 12 5.18 -8.44 17.85
CA GLY A 12 4.37 -8.34 16.62
C GLY A 12 5.15 -7.87 15.38
N GLU A 13 6.47 -7.68 15.46
CA GLU A 13 7.26 -7.43 14.26
C GLU A 13 7.19 -8.63 13.30
N ILE A 14 7.06 -8.34 12.00
CA ILE A 14 6.88 -9.35 10.94
C ILE A 14 8.17 -9.64 10.17
N ILE A 15 9.25 -8.96 10.53
CA ILE A 15 10.54 -9.07 9.85
C ILE A 15 11.32 -10.26 10.38
N ASP A 16 11.96 -11.00 9.49
CA ASP A 16 12.95 -12.01 9.88
C ASP A 16 14.32 -11.33 9.99
N ARG A 17 14.79 -11.17 11.25
CA ARG A 17 16.05 -10.49 11.53
C ARG A 17 17.29 -11.26 11.09
N SER A 18 17.17 -12.57 10.84
CA SER A 18 18.25 -13.44 10.40
C SER A 18 18.45 -13.43 8.89
N ALA A 19 17.39 -13.11 8.13
CA ALA A 19 17.41 -13.11 6.67
C ALA A 19 17.60 -11.69 6.12
N ALA A 20 18.82 -11.39 5.66
CA ALA A 20 19.14 -10.11 5.03
C ALA A 20 18.70 -10.07 3.56
N VAL A 21 18.20 -8.91 3.11
CA VAL A 21 17.83 -8.64 1.72
C VAL A 21 18.48 -7.33 1.28
N GLU A 22 19.13 -7.33 0.12
CA GLU A 22 19.77 -6.12 -0.43
C GLU A 22 19.04 -5.61 -1.67
N PHE A 23 18.85 -4.29 -1.73
CA PHE A 23 18.29 -3.59 -2.89
C PHE A 23 19.01 -2.25 -3.11
N LYS A 24 18.76 -1.60 -4.25
CA LYS A 24 19.37 -0.29 -4.56
C LYS A 24 18.33 0.82 -4.45
N SER A 25 18.64 1.88 -3.71
CA SER A 25 17.85 3.12 -3.65
C SER A 25 18.70 4.30 -4.11
N ASP A 26 18.30 4.99 -5.17
CA ASP A 26 19.05 6.12 -5.75
C ASP A 26 20.55 5.82 -5.97
N GLY A 27 20.84 4.60 -6.43
CA GLY A 27 22.20 4.11 -6.67
C GLY A 27 22.96 3.62 -5.42
N ARG A 28 22.40 3.78 -4.21
CA ARG A 28 23.00 3.28 -2.96
C ARG A 28 22.44 1.91 -2.60
N THR A 29 23.32 0.98 -2.21
CA THR A 29 22.88 -0.32 -1.67
C THR A 29 22.30 -0.13 -0.27
N ILE A 30 21.07 -0.62 -0.07
CA ILE A 30 20.36 -0.62 1.21
C ILE A 30 20.22 -2.06 1.68
N ARG A 31 20.62 -2.31 2.93
CA ARG A 31 20.41 -3.58 3.62
C ARG A 31 19.09 -3.55 4.37
N ALA A 32 18.21 -4.45 4.01
CA ALA A 32 16.91 -4.69 4.63
C ALA A 32 16.87 -6.10 5.24
N GLN A 33 15.77 -6.42 5.90
CA GLN A 33 15.46 -7.76 6.39
C GLN A 33 14.26 -8.31 5.62
N GLN A 34 14.16 -9.63 5.51
CA GLN A 34 12.98 -10.25 4.90
C GLN A 34 11.72 -9.85 5.67
N GLY A 35 10.66 -9.48 4.96
CA GLY A 35 9.44 -8.92 5.55
C GLY A 35 9.40 -7.39 5.61
N ASP A 36 10.52 -6.69 5.37
CA ASP A 36 10.50 -5.24 5.23
C ASP A 36 9.70 -4.78 4.01
N THR A 37 9.08 -3.61 4.15
CA THR A 37 8.64 -2.80 3.01
C THR A 37 9.75 -1.82 2.62
N ILE A 38 9.66 -1.26 1.41
CA ILE A 38 10.64 -0.26 0.95
C ILE A 38 10.77 0.87 1.99
N ALA A 39 9.65 1.37 2.52
CA ALA A 39 9.67 2.45 3.49
C ALA A 39 10.28 2.05 4.84
N SER A 40 9.98 0.86 5.37
CA SER A 40 10.57 0.41 6.64
C SER A 40 12.08 0.19 6.53
N ALA A 41 12.54 -0.35 5.39
CA ALA A 41 13.96 -0.50 5.11
C ALA A 41 14.67 0.85 4.96
N LEU A 42 14.08 1.80 4.23
CA LEU A 42 14.66 3.15 4.08
C LEU A 42 14.72 3.89 5.42
N TYR A 43 13.66 3.82 6.24
CA TYR A 43 13.68 4.40 7.60
C TYR A 43 14.75 3.76 8.47
N ALA A 44 14.90 2.43 8.42
CA ALA A 44 15.95 1.73 9.14
C ALA A 44 17.36 2.16 8.72
N ALA A 45 17.54 2.55 7.45
CA ALA A 45 18.77 3.13 6.92
C ALA A 45 18.92 4.64 7.19
N GLY A 46 18.02 5.26 7.95
CA GLY A 46 18.05 6.69 8.30
C GLY A 46 17.53 7.62 7.19
N ILE A 47 16.85 7.07 6.18
CA ILE A 47 16.26 7.82 5.07
C ILE A 47 14.77 8.01 5.37
N ASN A 48 14.39 9.23 5.75
CA ASN A 48 13.02 9.57 6.17
C ASN A 48 12.22 10.41 5.16
N ALA A 49 12.86 10.84 4.09
CA ALA A 49 12.21 11.41 2.92
C ALA A 49 12.32 10.39 1.77
N PHE A 50 11.27 10.27 0.96
CA PHE A 50 11.22 9.40 -0.21
C PHE A 50 10.91 10.18 -1.50
N SER A 51 10.20 11.31 -1.36
CA SER A 51 9.83 12.16 -2.49
C SER A 51 9.66 13.62 -2.07
N ARG A 52 9.25 14.46 -3.01
CA ARG A 52 8.95 15.88 -2.80
C ARG A 52 7.53 16.21 -3.23
N SER A 53 6.89 17.15 -2.54
CA SER A 53 5.51 17.54 -2.84
C SER A 53 5.38 18.12 -4.25
N PHE A 54 4.26 17.78 -4.92
CA PHE A 54 3.93 18.17 -6.31
C PHE A 54 4.24 19.64 -6.64
N LYS A 55 3.96 20.56 -5.72
CA LYS A 55 3.98 22.00 -5.98
C LYS A 55 5.15 22.73 -5.34
N TYR A 56 5.37 22.47 -4.06
CA TYR A 56 6.26 23.25 -3.21
C TYR A 56 7.57 22.52 -2.93
N HIS A 57 7.75 21.30 -3.45
CA HIS A 57 8.97 20.53 -3.23
C HIS A 57 9.32 20.31 -1.74
N ARG A 58 8.29 20.24 -0.89
CA ARG A 58 8.45 19.91 0.53
C ARG A 58 8.84 18.43 0.66
N PRO A 59 9.77 18.06 1.55
CA PRO A 59 10.08 16.65 1.82
C PRO A 59 8.82 15.85 2.15
N ARG A 60 8.68 14.66 1.59
CA ARG A 60 7.59 13.71 1.86
C ARG A 60 8.17 12.35 2.23
N GLY A 61 7.64 11.75 3.29
CA GLY A 61 8.07 10.47 3.85
C GLY A 61 6.87 9.65 4.33
N LEU A 62 7.07 8.85 5.38
CA LEU A 62 5.96 8.12 6.02
C LEU A 62 4.98 9.08 6.70
N LEU A 63 3.69 8.75 6.60
CA LEU A 63 2.61 9.43 7.35
C LEU A 63 1.64 8.40 7.93
N CYS A 64 0.98 7.61 7.06
CA CYS A 64 -0.06 6.67 7.51
C CYS A 64 0.39 5.21 7.66
N ALA A 65 1.51 4.82 7.01
CA ALA A 65 1.98 3.44 6.90
C ALA A 65 0.95 2.39 6.38
N ALA A 66 -0.23 2.82 5.92
CA ALA A 66 -1.33 1.96 5.46
C ALA A 66 -1.56 2.03 3.94
N GLY A 67 -0.69 2.73 3.19
CA GLY A 67 -0.88 2.87 1.74
C GLY A 67 -2.03 3.80 1.33
N HIS A 68 -2.58 4.63 2.22
CA HIS A 68 -3.64 5.58 1.87
C HIS A 68 -3.12 6.99 1.56
N CYS A 69 -2.09 7.45 2.27
CA CYS A 69 -1.55 8.80 2.09
C CYS A 69 -0.75 8.95 0.78
N PRO A 70 -0.65 10.17 0.21
CA PRO A 70 0.05 10.43 -1.05
C PRO A 70 1.56 10.67 -0.89
N ASN A 71 2.12 10.55 0.31
CA ASN A 71 3.47 11.05 0.60
C ASN A 71 4.60 10.10 0.19
N CYS A 72 4.39 8.80 0.36
CA CYS A 72 5.46 7.80 0.25
C CYS A 72 5.60 7.19 -1.15
N LEU A 73 5.51 8.03 -2.18
CA LEU A 73 5.60 7.60 -3.57
C LEU A 73 7.06 7.49 -4.01
N VAL A 74 7.41 6.36 -4.64
CA VAL A 74 8.71 6.07 -5.24
C VAL A 74 8.51 5.41 -6.61
N THR A 75 9.55 5.40 -7.43
CA THR A 75 9.59 4.58 -8.65
C THR A 75 10.32 3.28 -8.33
N VAL A 76 9.74 2.13 -8.67
CA VAL A 76 10.34 0.81 -8.42
C VAL A 76 10.47 0.06 -9.73
N ASP A 77 11.71 -0.23 -10.14
CA ASP A 77 12.00 -0.97 -11.38
C ASP A 77 11.24 -0.41 -12.59
N GLY A 78 11.11 0.93 -12.69
CA GLY A 78 10.39 1.64 -13.75
C GLY A 78 8.87 1.77 -13.55
N GLU A 79 8.28 1.18 -12.50
CA GLU A 79 6.89 1.40 -12.09
C GLU A 79 6.80 2.69 -11.27
N PRO A 80 6.13 3.76 -11.75
CA PRO A 80 5.98 5.00 -11.01
C PRO A 80 4.86 4.93 -9.97
N ASN A 81 4.90 5.85 -9.01
CA ASN A 81 3.90 6.10 -7.98
C ASN A 81 3.64 4.88 -7.07
N VAL A 82 4.66 4.03 -6.89
CA VAL A 82 4.60 2.90 -5.97
C VAL A 82 4.61 3.42 -4.54
N ARG A 83 3.71 2.88 -3.72
CA ARG A 83 3.65 3.22 -2.30
C ARG A 83 4.72 2.44 -1.56
N ALA A 84 5.77 3.14 -1.14
CA ALA A 84 6.91 2.52 -0.46
C ALA A 84 6.51 1.79 0.84
N CYS A 85 5.45 2.25 1.51
CA CYS A 85 5.01 1.66 2.79
C CYS A 85 4.30 0.31 2.67
N THR A 86 3.81 -0.06 1.48
CA THR A 86 3.09 -1.34 1.28
C THR A 86 3.81 -2.28 0.33
N ARG A 87 4.79 -1.81 -0.44
CA ARG A 87 5.58 -2.65 -1.34
C ARG A 87 6.68 -3.38 -0.55
N PRO A 88 6.68 -4.72 -0.49
CA PRO A 88 7.76 -5.49 0.12
C PRO A 88 9.09 -5.28 -0.63
N VAL A 89 10.20 -5.33 0.08
CA VAL A 89 11.54 -5.34 -0.52
C VAL A 89 11.79 -6.70 -1.17
N ALA A 90 12.40 -6.68 -2.35
CA ALA A 90 12.87 -7.87 -3.04
C ALA A 90 14.36 -7.72 -3.40
N PRO A 91 15.13 -8.82 -3.46
CA PRO A 91 16.53 -8.78 -3.89
C PRO A 91 16.69 -8.12 -5.26
N GLY A 92 17.68 -7.22 -5.38
CA GLY A 92 18.03 -6.59 -6.66
C GLY A 92 17.08 -5.49 -7.15
N MET A 93 16.00 -5.22 -6.41
CA MET A 93 15.05 -4.14 -6.69
C MET A 93 15.74 -2.78 -6.82
N LYS A 94 15.33 -1.97 -7.80
CA LYS A 94 15.83 -0.60 -8.02
C LYS A 94 14.74 0.41 -7.65
N VAL A 95 14.96 1.10 -6.54
CA VAL A 95 14.08 2.16 -6.04
C VAL A 95 14.69 3.52 -6.38
N GLN A 96 13.85 4.43 -6.87
CA GLN A 96 14.23 5.81 -7.14
C GLN A 96 13.24 6.76 -6.47
N HIS A 97 13.74 7.87 -5.95
CA HIS A 97 12.90 8.94 -5.43
C HIS A 97 12.05 9.56 -6.55
N GLN A 98 10.93 10.18 -6.16
CA GLN A 98 10.12 10.97 -7.07
C GLN A 98 10.23 12.47 -6.77
N ASN A 99 10.16 13.24 -7.86
CA ASN A 99 10.02 14.69 -7.83
C ASN A 99 11.17 15.48 -7.18
N ALA A 100 12.41 15.02 -7.23
CA ALA A 100 13.54 15.81 -6.74
C ALA A 100 14.61 15.98 -7.82
N TRP A 101 15.27 17.14 -7.80
CA TRP A 101 16.39 17.40 -8.71
C TRP A 101 17.45 18.32 -8.10
N PRO A 102 18.76 17.97 -8.18
CA PRO A 102 19.32 16.74 -8.73
C PRO A 102 19.16 15.49 -7.84
N SER A 103 18.85 15.67 -6.55
CA SER A 103 18.69 14.55 -5.62
C SER A 103 17.69 14.87 -4.52
N LEU A 104 17.25 13.86 -3.77
CA LEU A 104 16.32 14.07 -2.67
C LEU A 104 16.88 14.95 -1.54
N ARG A 105 18.20 14.91 -1.29
CA ARG A 105 18.87 15.75 -0.29
C ARG A 105 19.09 17.17 -0.81
N TRP A 106 19.51 17.29 -2.06
CA TRP A 106 19.79 18.56 -2.74
C TRP A 106 18.75 18.77 -3.83
N ASP A 107 17.58 19.26 -3.43
CA ASP A 107 16.49 19.57 -4.37
C ASP A 107 16.44 21.08 -4.62
N PHE A 108 16.90 21.54 -5.78
CA PHE A 108 16.95 22.98 -6.08
C PHE A 108 15.55 23.59 -6.19
N LEU A 109 14.55 22.78 -6.53
CA LEU A 109 13.16 23.21 -6.62
C LEU A 109 12.53 23.44 -5.24
N SER A 110 13.17 23.05 -4.13
CA SER A 110 12.68 23.33 -2.77
C SER A 110 12.57 24.82 -2.46
N ILE A 111 13.24 25.68 -3.22
CA ILE A 111 13.11 27.14 -3.10
C ILE A 111 11.67 27.62 -3.37
N LEU A 112 10.89 26.87 -4.15
CA LEU A 112 9.48 27.17 -4.45
C LEU A 112 8.61 27.21 -3.19
N ASP A 113 9.01 26.51 -2.12
CA ASP A 113 8.30 26.56 -0.84
C ASP A 113 8.30 27.96 -0.21
N ARG A 114 9.40 28.72 -0.39
CA ARG A 114 9.53 30.08 0.13
C ARG A 114 8.60 31.07 -0.59
N PHE A 115 8.20 30.74 -1.81
CA PHE A 115 7.29 31.53 -2.65
C PHE A 115 5.87 30.98 -2.67
N HIS A 116 5.49 30.09 -1.74
CA HIS A 116 4.16 29.48 -1.74
C HIS A 116 3.02 30.52 -1.69
N TRP A 117 3.24 31.67 -1.05
CA TRP A 117 2.29 32.79 -0.96
C TRP A 117 1.96 33.44 -2.31
N LEU A 118 2.88 33.38 -3.28
CA LEU A 118 2.65 33.86 -4.65
C LEU A 118 1.88 32.86 -5.51
N MET A 119 1.72 31.62 -5.02
CA MET A 119 1.07 30.55 -5.75
C MET A 119 -0.16 30.06 -4.97
N PRO A 120 -1.28 30.82 -4.94
CA PRO A 120 -2.52 30.34 -4.36
C PRO A 120 -3.09 29.12 -5.13
N VAL A 121 -4.14 28.51 -4.60
CA VAL A 121 -4.84 27.40 -5.26
C VAL A 121 -5.31 27.85 -6.65
N GLY A 122 -5.00 27.04 -7.66
CA GLY A 122 -5.32 27.36 -9.06
C GLY A 122 -4.42 28.40 -9.73
N PHE A 123 -3.32 28.82 -9.10
CA PHE A 123 -2.36 29.80 -9.66
C PHE A 123 -2.01 29.52 -11.12
N TYR A 124 -1.64 28.29 -11.46
CA TYR A 124 -1.24 27.93 -12.84
C TYR A 124 -2.34 28.22 -13.86
N TYR A 125 -3.60 27.94 -13.51
CA TYR A 125 -4.74 28.19 -14.38
C TYR A 125 -5.07 29.68 -14.48
N LYS A 126 -4.84 30.45 -13.41
CA LYS A 126 -5.16 31.89 -13.38
C LYS A 126 -4.07 32.76 -14.01
N ALA A 127 -2.80 32.48 -13.73
CA ALA A 127 -1.68 33.31 -14.15
C ALA A 127 -1.10 32.92 -15.52
N LEU A 128 -1.21 31.65 -15.94
CA LEU A 128 -0.50 31.14 -17.13
C LEU A 128 -1.43 30.77 -18.30
N HIS A 129 -2.73 31.09 -18.24
CA HIS A 129 -3.69 30.80 -19.32
C HIS A 129 -3.63 31.81 -20.49
N ARG A 130 -3.04 32.99 -20.30
CA ARG A 130 -2.77 33.98 -21.36
C ARG A 130 -1.38 34.61 -21.15
N PRO A 131 -0.55 34.76 -22.19
CA PRO A 131 -0.76 34.37 -23.60
C PRO A 131 -0.58 32.86 -23.86
N LYS A 132 -1.29 32.31 -24.86
CA LYS A 132 -1.28 30.86 -25.19
C LYS A 132 0.12 30.31 -25.50
N LEU A 133 0.99 31.14 -26.07
CA LEU A 133 2.38 30.76 -26.37
C LEU A 133 3.19 30.47 -25.08
N LEU A 134 3.02 31.31 -24.06
CA LEU A 134 3.67 31.09 -22.76
C LEU A 134 3.17 29.80 -22.12
N TRP A 135 1.87 29.49 -22.25
CA TRP A 135 1.32 28.22 -21.79
C TRP A 135 1.92 27.00 -22.52
N LEU A 136 2.11 27.09 -23.84
CA LEU A 136 2.76 26.03 -24.63
C LEU A 136 4.17 25.71 -24.12
N LEU A 137 4.96 26.74 -23.82
CA LEU A 137 6.32 26.58 -23.27
C LEU A 137 6.31 26.14 -21.79
N ALA A 138 5.52 26.81 -20.96
CA ALA A 138 5.48 26.59 -19.52
C ALA A 138 4.95 25.20 -19.15
N ARG A 139 4.02 24.63 -19.92
CA ARG A 139 3.46 23.29 -19.65
C ARG A 139 4.53 22.20 -19.58
N GLY A 140 5.53 22.24 -20.46
CA GLY A 140 6.61 21.24 -20.45
C GLY A 140 7.41 21.29 -19.14
N VAL A 141 7.75 22.49 -18.69
CA VAL A 141 8.47 22.72 -17.43
C VAL A 141 7.61 22.35 -16.23
N ILE A 142 6.37 22.82 -16.18
CA ILE A 142 5.41 22.54 -15.09
C ILE A 142 5.16 21.03 -14.96
N ARG A 143 5.03 20.31 -16.09
CA ARG A 143 4.87 18.84 -16.07
C ARG A 143 6.10 18.13 -15.51
N ARG A 144 7.31 18.63 -15.77
CA ARG A 144 8.55 18.09 -15.21
C ARG A 144 8.69 18.37 -13.71
N VAL A 145 8.27 19.56 -13.27
CA VAL A 145 8.32 20.04 -11.87
C VAL A 145 7.18 19.44 -11.03
N GLY A 146 6.06 19.06 -11.63
CA GLY A 146 4.89 18.52 -10.94
C GLY A 146 5.10 17.13 -10.31
N GLY A 147 6.23 16.47 -10.51
CA GLY A 147 6.54 15.30 -9.68
C GLY A 147 5.73 14.03 -9.87
N LEU A 148 4.97 13.96 -10.94
CA LEU A 148 4.34 12.70 -11.34
C LEU A 148 5.44 11.76 -11.82
N GLY A 149 5.40 10.51 -11.35
CA GLY A 149 6.35 9.50 -11.82
C GLY A 149 6.25 9.31 -13.34
N ARG A 150 7.35 8.89 -13.96
CA ARG A 150 7.44 8.70 -15.42
C ARG A 150 7.02 7.28 -15.77
N ILE A 151 6.17 7.16 -16.78
CA ILE A 151 5.79 5.88 -17.37
C ILE A 151 6.66 5.69 -18.61
N ASP A 152 7.29 4.53 -18.70
CA ASP A 152 7.91 4.06 -19.94
C ASP A 152 6.81 3.45 -20.81
N ILE A 153 6.51 4.10 -21.93
CA ILE A 153 5.44 3.69 -22.84
C ILE A 153 5.86 2.59 -23.81
N ASP A 154 7.16 2.39 -23.99
CA ASP A 154 7.72 1.39 -24.89
C ASP A 154 7.98 0.07 -24.15
N ARG A 155 7.97 0.10 -22.81
CA ARG A 155 8.10 -1.09 -21.98
C ARG A 155 6.87 -1.97 -22.05
N VAL A 156 7.06 -3.19 -22.54
CA VAL A 156 6.06 -4.27 -22.44
C VAL A 156 6.08 -4.83 -21.01
N PRO A 157 4.97 -4.78 -20.26
CA PRO A 157 4.89 -5.41 -18.94
C PRO A 157 5.02 -6.93 -19.07
N GLU A 158 5.85 -7.56 -18.25
CA GLU A 158 5.95 -9.03 -18.20
C GLU A 158 4.71 -9.68 -17.56
N THR A 159 3.94 -8.91 -16.79
CA THR A 159 2.81 -9.41 -16.01
C THR A 159 1.63 -9.81 -16.88
N LYS A 160 1.29 -11.09 -16.90
CA LYS A 160 0.04 -11.60 -17.45
C LYS A 160 -1.08 -11.48 -16.41
N PHE A 161 -2.20 -10.89 -16.80
CA PHE A 161 -3.39 -10.82 -15.97
C PHE A 161 -4.32 -11.99 -16.27
N HIS A 162 -4.83 -12.62 -15.21
CA HIS A 162 -5.83 -13.69 -15.33
C HIS A 162 -7.14 -13.25 -14.70
N HIS A 163 -8.26 -13.64 -15.32
CA HIS A 163 -9.59 -13.49 -14.75
C HIS A 163 -10.02 -14.81 -14.11
N ARG A 164 -10.55 -14.76 -12.89
CA ARG A 164 -11.18 -15.92 -12.25
C ARG A 164 -12.47 -15.54 -11.56
N SER A 165 -13.42 -16.46 -11.57
CA SER A 165 -14.69 -16.32 -10.85
C SER A 165 -14.78 -17.35 -9.74
N GLN A 166 -15.38 -16.98 -8.62
CA GLN A 166 -15.70 -17.89 -7.53
C GLN A 166 -17.03 -17.50 -6.88
N HIS A 167 -17.66 -18.46 -6.23
CA HIS A 167 -18.85 -18.23 -5.43
C HIS A 167 -18.55 -18.44 -3.95
N ALA A 168 -19.25 -17.70 -3.10
CA ALA A 168 -19.26 -17.87 -1.66
C ALA A 168 -20.68 -17.71 -1.15
N ASP A 169 -20.97 -18.33 -0.02
CA ASP A 169 -22.25 -18.13 0.66
C ASP A 169 -22.21 -16.79 1.42
N VAL A 170 -21.04 -16.50 2.01
CA VAL A 170 -20.72 -15.21 2.63
C VAL A 170 -19.35 -14.72 2.15
N ALA A 171 -19.27 -13.44 1.74
CA ALA A 171 -18.00 -12.78 1.48
C ALA A 171 -17.77 -11.69 2.53
N VAL A 172 -16.63 -11.75 3.21
CA VAL A 172 -16.24 -10.78 4.24
C VAL A 172 -15.09 -9.93 3.71
N VAL A 173 -15.26 -8.60 3.72
CA VAL A 173 -14.26 -7.65 3.24
C VAL A 173 -13.59 -6.98 4.43
N GLY A 174 -12.29 -7.22 4.59
CA GLY A 174 -11.47 -6.78 5.71
C GLY A 174 -11.23 -7.91 6.71
N GLY A 175 -9.96 -8.23 6.93
CA GLY A 175 -9.44 -9.24 7.84
C GLY A 175 -9.04 -8.71 9.21
N GLY A 176 -9.62 -7.58 9.65
CA GLY A 176 -9.49 -7.09 11.01
C GLY A 176 -10.28 -7.92 12.03
N PRO A 177 -10.29 -7.55 13.33
CA PRO A 177 -11.04 -8.27 14.36
C PRO A 177 -12.52 -8.45 14.03
N ALA A 178 -13.19 -7.39 13.56
CA ALA A 178 -14.60 -7.45 13.17
C ALA A 178 -14.86 -8.43 12.02
N GLY A 179 -13.99 -8.43 11.00
CA GLY A 179 -14.14 -9.33 9.85
C GLY A 179 -13.82 -10.78 10.18
N MET A 180 -12.78 -11.04 10.98
CA MET A 180 -12.48 -12.39 11.46
C MET A 180 -13.61 -12.92 12.34
N ALA A 181 -14.17 -12.11 13.25
CA ALA A 181 -15.32 -12.50 14.06
C ALA A 181 -16.56 -12.81 13.19
N ALA A 182 -16.85 -11.97 12.19
CA ALA A 182 -17.96 -12.21 11.26
C ALA A 182 -17.76 -13.49 10.43
N ALA A 183 -16.52 -13.75 9.97
CA ALA A 183 -16.19 -14.94 9.21
C ALA A 183 -16.33 -16.21 10.04
N LEU A 184 -15.83 -16.21 11.29
CA LEU A 184 -15.95 -17.32 12.22
C LEU A 184 -17.42 -17.59 12.58
N ALA A 185 -18.18 -16.56 12.93
CA ALA A 185 -19.60 -16.72 13.24
C ALA A 185 -20.41 -17.25 12.05
N ALA A 186 -20.08 -16.87 10.82
CA ALA A 186 -20.70 -17.42 9.62
C ALA A 186 -20.25 -18.88 9.35
N ALA A 187 -19.00 -19.23 9.68
CA ALA A 187 -18.49 -20.60 9.57
C ALA A 187 -19.21 -21.55 10.52
N ASP A 188 -19.50 -21.10 11.75
CA ASP A 188 -20.25 -21.86 12.75
C ASP A 188 -21.68 -22.21 12.30
N GLN A 189 -22.24 -21.43 11.35
CA GLN A 189 -23.54 -21.69 10.72
C GLN A 189 -23.42 -22.59 9.47
N GLY A 190 -22.25 -23.16 9.19
CA GLY A 190 -22.01 -24.07 8.06
C GLY A 190 -21.95 -23.37 6.69
N SER A 191 -21.81 -22.05 6.64
CA SER A 191 -21.65 -21.31 5.38
C SER A 191 -20.23 -21.46 4.82
N ARG A 192 -20.05 -21.38 3.50
CA ARG A 192 -18.73 -21.24 2.86
C ARG A 192 -18.36 -19.77 2.76
N ILE A 193 -17.24 -19.40 3.37
CA ILE A 193 -16.81 -18.01 3.51
C ILE A 193 -15.59 -17.73 2.65
N VAL A 194 -15.59 -16.55 2.04
CA VAL A 194 -14.37 -15.95 1.50
C VAL A 194 -14.06 -14.69 2.31
N LEU A 195 -12.96 -14.73 3.08
CA LEU A 195 -12.44 -13.59 3.82
C LEU A 195 -11.34 -12.90 2.99
N ILE A 196 -11.54 -11.63 2.66
CA ILE A 196 -10.70 -10.88 1.73
C ILE A 196 -10.02 -9.73 2.47
N ASP A 197 -8.70 -9.62 2.38
CA ASP A 197 -7.93 -8.55 3.01
C ASP A 197 -6.79 -8.05 2.10
N ASP A 198 -6.56 -6.74 2.10
CA ASP A 198 -5.54 -6.11 1.24
C ASP A 198 -4.11 -6.24 1.81
N GLN A 199 -3.97 -6.60 3.08
CA GLN A 199 -2.71 -6.84 3.77
C GLN A 199 -2.23 -8.28 3.58
N PRO A 200 -0.92 -8.54 3.79
CA PRO A 200 -0.38 -9.89 3.75
C PRO A 200 -0.84 -10.78 4.92
N GLN A 201 -1.22 -10.19 6.05
CA GLN A 201 -1.60 -10.89 7.27
C GLN A 201 -2.90 -10.32 7.83
N LEU A 202 -3.77 -11.20 8.34
CA LEU A 202 -4.98 -10.85 9.06
C LEU A 202 -4.67 -10.20 10.42
N GLY A 203 -5.65 -9.54 11.01
CA GLY A 203 -5.56 -8.85 12.30
C GLY A 203 -5.79 -7.34 12.19
N GLY A 204 -5.73 -6.76 10.99
CA GLY A 204 -5.98 -5.33 10.78
C GLY A 204 -5.08 -4.46 11.67
N HIS A 205 -5.70 -3.52 12.40
CA HIS A 205 -5.00 -2.59 13.30
C HIS A 205 -4.46 -3.26 14.57
N LEU A 206 -5.08 -4.35 15.05
CA LEU A 206 -4.66 -5.04 16.28
C LEU A 206 -3.25 -5.60 16.20
N ARG A 207 -2.72 -5.83 14.99
CA ARG A 207 -1.32 -6.24 14.77
C ARG A 207 -0.29 -5.23 15.28
N PHE A 208 -0.70 -4.00 15.52
CA PHE A 208 0.17 -2.91 15.98
C PHE A 208 -0.19 -2.44 17.40
N ASP A 209 -1.15 -3.12 18.04
CA ASP A 209 -1.72 -2.70 19.30
C ASP A 209 -1.15 -3.52 20.46
N GLN A 210 -0.34 -2.86 21.27
CA GLN A 210 0.29 -3.45 22.46
C GLN A 210 -0.53 -3.23 23.74
N GLN A 211 -1.73 -2.62 23.64
CA GLN A 211 -2.62 -2.49 24.80
C GLN A 211 -3.18 -3.85 25.21
N THR A 212 -3.27 -4.05 26.52
CA THR A 212 -3.88 -5.24 27.13
C THR A 212 -5.37 -5.03 27.30
N TYR A 213 -6.15 -6.07 27.01
CA TYR A 213 -7.61 -6.05 27.07
C TYR A 213 -8.15 -7.06 28.09
N ASP A 214 -8.85 -6.58 29.12
CA ASP A 214 -9.50 -7.42 30.12
C ASP A 214 -10.99 -7.64 29.88
N SER A 215 -11.62 -6.76 29.09
CA SER A 215 -13.06 -6.76 28.84
C SER A 215 -13.48 -7.62 27.64
N VAL A 216 -12.53 -8.20 26.90
CA VAL A 216 -12.81 -8.99 25.69
C VAL A 216 -12.98 -10.47 26.07
N PRO A 217 -14.20 -11.05 25.91
CA PRO A 217 -14.43 -12.45 26.25
C PRO A 217 -13.52 -13.40 25.47
N GLY A 218 -12.89 -14.36 26.16
CA GLY A 218 -11.98 -15.34 25.56
C GLY A 218 -10.55 -14.82 25.34
N PHE A 219 -10.31 -13.54 25.61
CA PHE A 219 -9.02 -12.89 25.42
C PHE A 219 -8.59 -12.02 26.61
N GLN A 220 -9.11 -12.28 27.81
CA GLN A 220 -8.76 -11.52 29.00
C GLN A 220 -7.25 -11.54 29.26
N GLY A 221 -6.70 -10.37 29.58
CA GLY A 221 -5.26 -10.18 29.84
C GLY A 221 -4.37 -10.29 28.60
N LYS A 222 -4.93 -10.40 27.38
CA LYS A 222 -4.15 -10.46 26.14
C LYS A 222 -3.99 -9.09 25.50
N THR A 223 -2.87 -8.90 24.83
CA THR A 223 -2.61 -7.72 23.99
C THR A 223 -3.37 -7.79 22.67
N GLY A 224 -3.58 -6.65 22.02
CA GLY A 224 -4.16 -6.59 20.66
C GLY A 224 -3.42 -7.51 19.67
N VAL A 225 -2.08 -7.55 19.71
CA VAL A 225 -1.26 -8.44 18.87
C VAL A 225 -1.58 -9.92 19.11
N GLU A 226 -1.72 -10.33 20.38
CA GLU A 226 -2.05 -11.71 20.75
C GLU A 226 -3.47 -12.08 20.34
N ILE A 227 -4.43 -11.16 20.49
CA ILE A 227 -5.80 -11.33 20.02
C ILE A 227 -5.82 -11.54 18.50
N ALA A 228 -5.14 -10.66 17.75
CA ALA A 228 -5.05 -10.76 16.29
C ALA A 228 -4.49 -12.11 15.84
N ARG A 229 -3.40 -12.57 16.48
CA ARG A 229 -2.77 -13.86 16.15
C ARG A 229 -3.71 -15.03 16.44
N ALA A 230 -4.35 -15.03 17.60
CA ALA A 230 -5.25 -16.10 17.99
C ALA A 230 -6.50 -16.16 17.09
N MET A 231 -7.12 -15.03 16.76
CA MET A 231 -8.25 -15.00 15.82
C MET A 231 -7.83 -15.44 14.41
N ALA A 232 -6.66 -14.99 13.94
CA ALA A 232 -6.14 -15.40 12.63
C ALA A 232 -5.85 -16.92 12.59
N GLN A 233 -5.41 -17.50 13.70
CA GLN A 233 -5.24 -18.94 13.83
C GLN A 233 -6.58 -19.68 13.75
N SER A 234 -7.60 -19.25 14.50
CA SER A 234 -8.94 -19.85 14.42
C SER A 234 -9.54 -19.78 13.01
N VAL A 235 -9.30 -18.67 12.30
CA VAL A 235 -9.69 -18.54 10.88
C VAL A 235 -8.95 -19.53 9.99
N ALA A 236 -7.65 -19.74 10.23
CA ALA A 236 -6.83 -20.66 9.44
C ALA A 236 -7.15 -22.15 9.72
N GLU A 237 -7.64 -22.47 10.92
CA GLU A 237 -8.07 -23.81 11.32
C GLU A 237 -9.47 -24.17 10.79
N SER A 238 -10.24 -23.19 10.27
CA SER A 238 -11.57 -23.43 9.73
C SER A 238 -11.53 -23.83 8.25
N ASP A 239 -11.96 -25.06 7.95
CA ASP A 239 -12.06 -25.58 6.57
C ASP A 239 -13.08 -24.81 5.71
N SER A 240 -14.05 -24.15 6.34
CA SER A 240 -15.11 -23.39 5.69
C SER A 240 -14.67 -21.98 5.26
N ILE A 241 -13.55 -21.47 5.78
CA ILE A 241 -13.07 -20.11 5.53
C ILE A 241 -11.90 -20.11 4.56
N LYS A 242 -12.13 -19.59 3.36
CA LYS A 242 -11.07 -19.32 2.40
C LYS A 242 -10.53 -17.91 2.57
N VAL A 243 -9.29 -17.80 3.03
CA VAL A 243 -8.59 -16.51 3.16
C VAL A 243 -7.96 -16.07 1.84
N MET A 244 -8.15 -14.80 1.49
CA MET A 244 -7.53 -14.13 0.36
C MET A 244 -6.78 -12.89 0.84
N SER A 245 -5.52 -13.06 1.22
CA SER A 245 -4.62 -11.96 1.61
C SER A 245 -3.99 -11.30 0.37
N ASN A 246 -3.52 -10.06 0.52
CA ASN A 246 -3.02 -9.22 -0.60
C ASN A 246 -4.07 -9.07 -1.73
N ALA A 247 -5.35 -8.97 -1.35
CA ALA A 247 -6.49 -8.90 -2.24
C ALA A 247 -7.32 -7.66 -1.93
N THR A 248 -7.36 -6.70 -2.85
CA THR A 248 -8.11 -5.47 -2.68
C THR A 248 -9.46 -5.59 -3.38
N VAL A 249 -10.55 -5.54 -2.62
CA VAL A 249 -11.90 -5.33 -3.17
C VAL A 249 -12.01 -3.88 -3.60
N PHE A 250 -12.31 -3.63 -4.88
CA PHE A 250 -12.42 -2.26 -5.42
C PHE A 250 -13.82 -1.91 -5.91
N GLY A 251 -14.73 -2.88 -5.97
CA GLY A 251 -16.11 -2.65 -6.39
C GLY A 251 -17.08 -3.68 -5.81
N LEU A 252 -18.24 -3.20 -5.40
CA LEU A 252 -19.43 -3.97 -5.06
C LEU A 252 -20.54 -3.54 -6.04
N TYR A 253 -21.09 -4.51 -6.76
CA TYR A 253 -22.08 -4.29 -7.81
C TYR A 253 -23.40 -4.98 -7.44
N GLN A 254 -24.37 -4.89 -8.36
CA GLN A 254 -25.66 -5.57 -8.24
C GLN A 254 -25.47 -7.08 -8.00
N ASP A 255 -26.46 -7.69 -7.36
CA ASP A 255 -26.48 -9.12 -7.05
C ASP A 255 -25.31 -9.61 -6.18
N LYS A 256 -24.78 -8.70 -5.34
CA LYS A 256 -23.68 -8.96 -4.41
C LYS A 256 -22.40 -9.42 -5.12
N LEU A 257 -22.18 -8.93 -6.34
CA LEU A 257 -20.96 -9.20 -7.09
C LEU A 257 -19.82 -8.30 -6.59
N LEU A 258 -18.76 -8.91 -6.07
CA LEU A 258 -17.53 -8.22 -5.68
C LEU A 258 -16.47 -8.37 -6.76
N TRP A 259 -15.79 -7.27 -7.09
CA TRP A 259 -14.56 -7.30 -7.86
C TRP A 259 -13.36 -7.04 -6.97
N LEU A 260 -12.34 -7.88 -7.12
CA LEU A 260 -11.12 -7.79 -6.36
C LEU A 260 -9.89 -7.97 -7.24
N LEU A 261 -8.79 -7.34 -6.84
CA LEU A 261 -7.48 -7.50 -7.45
C LEU A 261 -6.56 -8.23 -6.47
N ALA A 262 -5.99 -9.36 -6.87
CA ALA A 262 -5.06 -10.14 -6.04
C ALA A 262 -3.85 -10.57 -6.87
N ARG A 263 -2.65 -10.06 -6.52
CA ARG A 263 -1.35 -10.46 -7.14
C ARG A 263 -1.36 -10.57 -8.68
N GLY A 264 -1.88 -9.55 -9.38
CA GLY A 264 -1.95 -9.56 -10.84
C GLY A 264 -3.09 -10.42 -11.42
N VAL A 265 -3.99 -10.94 -10.60
CA VAL A 265 -5.19 -11.66 -11.02
C VAL A 265 -6.42 -10.83 -10.65
N ILE A 266 -7.25 -10.52 -11.64
CA ILE A 266 -8.55 -9.88 -11.42
C ILE A 266 -9.54 -11.01 -11.10
N ARG A 267 -10.24 -10.93 -9.97
CA ARG A 267 -11.21 -11.95 -9.60
C ARG A 267 -12.58 -11.35 -9.30
N ARG A 268 -13.59 -12.16 -9.56
CA ARG A 268 -15.00 -11.88 -9.30
C ARG A 268 -15.51 -12.86 -8.24
N VAL A 269 -16.18 -12.35 -7.22
CA VAL A 269 -16.83 -13.17 -6.18
C VAL A 269 -18.32 -12.86 -6.18
N GLY A 270 -19.16 -13.83 -6.54
CA GLY A 270 -20.62 -13.68 -6.58
C GLY A 270 -21.32 -14.52 -5.50
N GLY A 271 -22.55 -14.15 -5.15
CA GLY A 271 -23.43 -14.96 -4.29
C GLY A 271 -24.07 -16.13 -5.03
N LEU A 272 -24.64 -17.10 -4.31
CA LEU A 272 -25.46 -18.19 -4.85
C LEU A 272 -26.78 -17.64 -5.45
N GLY A 273 -26.69 -17.13 -6.66
CA GLY A 273 -27.79 -16.73 -7.52
C GLY A 273 -27.23 -16.68 -8.92
N ARG A 274 -27.85 -17.39 -9.87
CA ARG A 274 -27.40 -17.52 -11.27
C ARG A 274 -26.99 -16.17 -11.87
N ILE A 275 -25.70 -15.89 -11.85
CA ILE A 275 -25.06 -15.02 -12.82
C ILE A 275 -24.21 -15.95 -13.66
N ASP A 276 -24.58 -16.12 -14.92
CA ASP A 276 -23.83 -16.92 -15.89
C ASP A 276 -22.51 -16.19 -16.16
N ILE A 277 -21.46 -16.57 -15.44
CA ILE A 277 -20.23 -15.79 -15.25
C ILE A 277 -19.29 -15.82 -16.48
N ASP A 278 -19.63 -16.68 -17.45
CA ASP A 278 -18.92 -16.87 -18.73
C ASP A 278 -19.50 -15.99 -19.85
N ARG A 279 -20.55 -15.21 -19.58
CA ARG A 279 -21.10 -14.20 -20.48
C ARG A 279 -20.92 -12.80 -19.91
N VAL A 280 -19.69 -12.32 -19.89
CA VAL A 280 -19.44 -10.87 -19.97
C VAL A 280 -18.68 -10.67 -21.29
N PRO A 281 -19.23 -9.91 -22.25
CA PRO A 281 -18.60 -9.70 -23.55
C PRO A 281 -17.22 -9.04 -23.45
#